data_AF-A0A382VCH7-F1
#
_entry.id   AF-A0A382VCH7-F1
#
_cell.length_a   1.000
_cell.length_b   1.000
_cell.length_c   1.000
_cell.angle_alpha   90.00
_cell.angle_beta   90.00
_cell.angle_gamma   90.00
#
_symmetry.space_group_name_H-M   'P 1'
#
loop_
_entity.id
_entity.type
_entity.pdbx_description
1 polymer ?
#
loop_
_entity_poly.entity_id
_entity_poly.type
_entity_poly.pdbx_seq_one_letter_code
_entity_poly.pdbx_strand_id
1 'polypeptide(L)'
;MVRSVVGLLAVGFVILSLPLTTRWSALNALAVTGGAPGAEDLPTAVPEDVGMSTERLARIGEVVDRAIEAEFVTGAVTLVMREGK
;
A
#
# COMPACT_ATOMS: atom_id res chain seq x y z
N MET A 1 23.42 0.25 20.30
CA MET A 1 21.99 0.32 20.65
C MET A 1 21.30 1.08 19.53
N VAL A 2 21.07 0.40 18.40
CA VAL A 2 20.62 0.98 17.12
C VAL A 2 19.25 0.37 16.81
N ARG A 3 18.29 1.24 16.52
CA ARG A 3 16.88 0.94 16.26
C ARG A 3 16.76 0.31 14.87
N SER A 4 16.30 -0.94 14.81
CA SER A 4 15.96 -1.62 13.56
C SER A 4 14.67 -1.04 13.00
N VAL A 5 14.74 -0.45 11.81
CA VAL A 5 13.58 -0.11 10.98
C VAL A 5 13.49 -1.20 9.92
N VAL A 6 12.41 -1.96 9.97
CA VAL A 6 11.97 -2.93 8.98
C VAL A 6 11.59 -2.19 7.69
N GLY A 7 12.13 -2.63 6.56
CA GLY A 7 11.76 -2.15 5.23
C GLY A 7 11.86 -3.32 4.24
N LEU A 8 10.69 -3.86 3.89
CA LEU A 8 10.46 -5.00 3.01
C LEU A 8 11.04 -4.75 1.60
N LEU A 9 11.85 -5.71 1.13
CA LEU A 9 12.44 -5.80 -0.20
C LEU A 9 11.39 -6.09 -1.28
N ALA A 10 11.30 -5.23 -2.30
CA ALA A 10 10.76 -5.59 -3.62
C ALA A 10 11.90 -5.60 -4.65
N VAL A 11 12.02 -6.76 -5.30
CA VAL A 11 13.09 -7.24 -6.18
C VAL A 11 13.13 -6.52 -7.53
N GLY A 12 14.34 -6.30 -8.08
CA GLY A 12 14.51 -5.85 -9.46
C GLY A 12 15.97 -5.64 -9.90
N PHE A 13 16.77 -6.71 -9.89
CA PHE A 13 18.16 -6.73 -10.36
C PHE A 13 18.21 -6.74 -11.90
N VAL A 14 18.55 -5.61 -12.53
CA VAL A 14 18.83 -5.54 -13.98
C VAL A 14 20.34 -5.50 -14.21
N ILE A 15 20.82 -6.56 -14.84
CA ILE A 15 22.19 -6.83 -15.23
C ILE A 15 22.56 -5.98 -16.45
N LEU A 16 23.55 -5.09 -16.33
CA LEU A 16 24.53 -4.87 -17.40
C LEU A 16 25.84 -4.27 -16.85
N SER A 17 26.94 -4.99 -17.09
CA SER A 17 28.31 -4.71 -16.66
C SER A 17 28.81 -3.31 -17.08
N LEU A 18 29.04 -2.43 -16.09
CA LEU A 18 29.70 -1.14 -16.24
C LEU A 18 30.63 -0.89 -15.04
N PRO A 19 31.86 -0.38 -15.23
CA PRO A 19 32.87 -0.27 -14.18
C PRO A 19 32.41 0.62 -13.02
N LEU A 20 32.72 0.15 -11.80
CA LEU A 20 31.96 0.26 -10.55
C LEU A 20 31.86 1.63 -9.85
N THR A 21 32.37 2.75 -10.36
CA THR A 21 32.53 3.95 -9.52
C THR A 21 32.07 5.29 -10.11
N THR A 22 31.63 5.35 -11.37
CA THR A 22 31.39 6.65 -12.06
C THR A 22 30.10 6.69 -12.89
N ARG A 23 29.04 5.99 -12.46
CA ARG A 23 27.71 5.99 -13.12
C ARG A 23 26.51 6.19 -12.18
N TRP A 24 26.73 6.63 -10.96
CA TRP A 24 25.64 6.75 -9.97
C TRP A 24 24.90 8.10 -10.02
N SER A 25 25.39 9.09 -10.79
CA SER A 25 24.86 10.46 -10.71
C SER A 25 24.11 10.96 -11.96
N ALA A 26 23.90 10.16 -13.00
CA ALA A 26 23.43 10.68 -14.29
C ALA A 26 22.33 9.89 -15.02
N LEU A 27 21.47 9.15 -14.31
CA LEU A 27 20.29 8.50 -14.92
C LEU A 27 19.00 8.64 -14.09
N ASN A 28 18.84 9.72 -13.31
CA ASN A 28 17.56 10.08 -12.70
C ASN A 28 16.83 11.13 -13.54
N ALA A 29 16.60 10.84 -14.82
CA ALA A 29 15.87 11.73 -15.71
C ALA A 29 15.10 10.97 -16.80
N LEU A 30 14.29 9.99 -16.39
CA LEU A 30 13.10 9.66 -17.17
C LEU A 30 11.93 9.65 -16.19
N ALA A 31 11.35 10.84 -16.00
CA ALA A 31 10.09 10.98 -15.30
C ALA A 31 9.06 10.13 -16.04
N VAL A 32 8.66 9.02 -15.44
CA VAL A 32 7.36 8.41 -15.70
C VAL A 32 6.33 9.41 -15.17
N THR A 33 6.00 10.42 -15.98
CA THR A 33 4.69 11.06 -15.92
C THR A 33 3.72 10.15 -16.66
N GLY A 34 3.58 8.92 -16.17
CA GLY A 34 2.39 8.13 -16.41
C GLY A 34 1.31 8.75 -15.54
N GLY A 35 0.60 9.74 -16.06
CA GLY A 35 -0.66 10.16 -15.44
C GLY A 35 -1.50 8.90 -15.32
N ALA A 36 -1.73 8.45 -14.08
CA ALA A 36 -2.66 7.36 -13.86
C ALA A 36 -3.98 7.80 -14.52
N PRO A 37 -4.49 7.09 -15.55
CA PRO A 37 -5.84 7.36 -16.02
C PRO A 37 -6.73 7.29 -14.78
N GLY A 38 -7.52 8.35 -14.56
CA GLY A 38 -8.14 8.69 -13.28
C GLY A 38 -8.59 7.46 -12.51
N ALA A 39 -8.13 7.34 -11.28
CA ALA A 39 -8.73 6.39 -10.35
C ALA A 39 -10.20 6.77 -10.27
N GLU A 40 -11.06 5.97 -10.90
CA GLU A 40 -12.50 6.12 -10.72
C GLU A 40 -12.75 5.88 -9.24
N ASP A 41 -13.23 6.92 -8.54
CA ASP A 41 -13.54 6.80 -7.13
C ASP A 41 -14.51 5.65 -6.93
N LEU A 42 -14.16 4.74 -6.02
CA LEU A 42 -15.05 3.65 -5.68
C LEU A 42 -16.35 4.24 -5.12
N PRO A 43 -17.53 3.70 -5.51
CA PRO A 43 -18.77 4.13 -4.92
C PRO A 43 -18.68 3.92 -3.41
N THR A 44 -19.05 4.95 -2.65
CA THR A 44 -19.01 4.96 -1.18
C THR A 44 -20.38 5.34 -0.62
N ALA A 45 -20.65 4.95 0.61
CA ALA A 45 -21.88 5.24 1.31
C ALA A 45 -21.65 5.45 2.81
N VAL A 46 -22.57 6.15 3.45
CA VAL A 46 -22.70 6.13 4.91
C VAL A 46 -23.07 4.70 5.33
N PRO A 47 -22.34 4.06 6.26
CA PRO A 47 -22.60 2.67 6.64
C PRO A 47 -24.05 2.42 7.06
N GLU A 48 -24.65 3.36 7.78
CA GLU A 48 -26.02 3.28 8.29
C GLU A 48 -27.05 3.20 7.16
N ASP A 49 -26.82 3.90 6.05
CA ASP A 49 -27.73 3.92 4.89
C ASP A 49 -27.79 2.56 4.20
N VAL A 50 -26.69 1.79 4.24
CA VAL A 50 -26.63 0.42 3.74
C VAL A 50 -26.84 -0.59 4.86
N GLY A 51 -27.39 -0.19 6.01
CA GLY A 51 -27.75 -1.07 7.13
C GLY A 51 -26.56 -1.67 7.92
N MET A 52 -25.39 -1.05 7.83
CA MET A 52 -24.21 -1.33 8.67
C MET A 52 -24.15 -0.32 9.83
N SER A 53 -23.47 -0.68 10.92
CA SER A 53 -23.17 0.30 11.99
C SER A 53 -21.74 0.75 11.82
N THR A 54 -21.51 2.06 11.88
CA THR A 54 -20.16 2.65 11.84
C THR A 54 -19.26 2.07 12.93
N GLU A 55 -19.77 1.91 14.16
CA GLU A 55 -19.00 1.38 15.29
C GLU A 55 -18.59 -0.08 15.07
N ARG A 56 -19.47 -0.89 14.47
CA ARG A 56 -19.14 -2.29 14.17
C ARG A 56 -18.17 -2.41 13.00
N LEU A 57 -18.33 -1.56 11.98
CA LEU A 57 -17.45 -1.56 10.82
C LEU A 57 -16.02 -1.16 11.21
N ALA A 58 -15.87 -0.20 12.13
CA ALA A 58 -14.57 0.21 12.67
C ALA A 58 -13.78 -0.94 13.32
N ARG A 59 -14.47 -1.93 13.91
CA ARG A 59 -13.83 -3.10 14.53
C ARG A 59 -13.06 -3.98 13.54
N ILE A 60 -13.39 -3.91 12.24
CA ILE A 60 -12.62 -4.63 11.21
C ILE A 60 -11.19 -4.11 11.18
N GLY A 61 -10.99 -2.78 11.28
CA GLY A 61 -9.67 -2.17 11.37
C GLY A 61 -8.88 -2.68 12.58
N GLU A 62 -9.51 -2.73 13.76
CA GLU A 62 -8.86 -3.24 14.99
C GLU A 62 -8.40 -4.71 14.88
N VAL A 63 -9.12 -5.54 14.11
CA VAL A 63 -8.71 -6.94 13.86
C VAL A 63 -7.52 -6.98 12.90
N VAL A 64 -7.54 -6.18 11.85
CA VAL A 64 -6.46 -6.07 10.87
C VAL A 64 -5.19 -5.54 11.53
N ASP A 65 -5.29 -4.49 12.33
CA ASP A 65 -4.16 -3.92 13.06
C ASP A 65 -3.51 -4.95 13.98
N ARG A 66 -4.31 -5.71 14.74
CA ARG A 66 -3.78 -6.81 15.56
C ARG A 66 -3.09 -7.90 14.74
N ALA A 67 -3.54 -8.19 13.53
CA ALA A 67 -2.89 -9.14 12.65
C ALA A 67 -1.54 -8.60 12.13
N ILE A 68 -1.44 -7.29 11.91
CA ILE A 68 -0.18 -6.62 11.55
C ILE A 68 0.78 -6.62 12.75
N GLU A 69 0.30 -6.26 13.94
CA GLU A 69 1.08 -6.25 15.19
C GLU A 69 1.62 -7.64 15.57
N ALA A 70 0.84 -8.69 15.33
CA ALA A 70 1.24 -10.08 15.53
C ALA A 70 2.20 -10.59 14.44
N GLU A 71 2.60 -9.75 13.49
CA GLU A 71 3.44 -10.08 12.34
C GLU A 71 2.86 -11.22 11.46
N PHE A 72 1.56 -11.46 11.53
CA PHE A 72 0.88 -12.41 10.64
C PHE A 72 0.80 -11.88 9.21
N VAL A 73 0.71 -10.56 9.04
CA VAL A 73 0.73 -9.88 7.75
C VAL A 73 1.60 -8.61 7.84
N THR A 74 2.35 -8.28 6.78
CA THR A 74 3.15 -7.03 6.74
C THR A 74 2.30 -5.77 6.57
N GLY A 75 1.07 -5.93 6.07
CA GLY A 75 0.10 -4.86 5.84
C GLY A 75 -1.14 -5.42 5.15
N ALA A 76 -2.23 -4.65 5.14
CA ALA A 76 -3.48 -5.06 4.51
C ALA A 76 -4.23 -3.87 3.91
N VAL A 77 -4.96 -4.13 2.83
CA VAL A 77 -5.99 -3.26 2.27
C VAL A 77 -7.31 -3.99 2.40
N THR A 78 -8.30 -3.37 3.03
CA THR A 78 -9.60 -3.98 3.30
C THR A 78 -10.70 -3.20 2.58
N LEU A 79 -11.46 -3.90 1.74
CA LEU A 79 -12.63 -3.37 1.04
C LEU A 79 -13.87 -4.12 1.53
N VAL A 80 -14.89 -3.37 1.93
CA VAL A 80 -16.20 -3.90 2.31
C VAL A 80 -17.21 -3.32 1.34
N MET A 81 -17.96 -4.19 0.65
CA MET A 81 -18.96 -3.78 -0.31
C MET A 81 -20.34 -4.27 0.13
N ARG A 82 -21.32 -3.38 0.18
CA ARG A 82 -22.71 -3.71 0.46
C ARG A 82 -23.63 -2.88 -0.45
N GLU A 83 -24.57 -3.57 -1.08
CA GLU A 83 -25.50 -2.94 -2.05
C GLU A 83 -24.77 -2.21 -3.21
N GLY A 84 -23.58 -2.71 -3.58
CA GLY A 84 -22.78 -2.15 -4.69
C GLY A 84 -22.02 -0.87 -4.36
N LYS A 85 -21.93 -0.51 -3.07
CA LYS A 85 -21.20 0.64 -2.53
C LYS A 85 -20.33 0.21 -1.35
#